data_AF-A0A5B9Q4U0-F1
#
_entry.id   AF-A0A5B9Q4U0-F1
#
_cell.length_a   1.000
_cell.length_b   1.000
_cell.length_c   1.000
_cell.angle_alpha   90.00
_cell.angle_beta   90.00
_cell.angle_gamma   90.00
#
_symmetry.space_group_name_H-M   'P 1'
#
loop_
_entity.id
_entity.type
_entity.pdbx_description
1 polymer ?
#
loop_
_entity_poly.entity_id
_entity_poly.type
_entity_poly.pdbx_seq_one_letter_code
_entity_poly.pdbx_strand_id
1 'polypeptide(L)'
;MQAYSKNWLFSKLVAVIAVGLLFASISSTTHAQLLYSFETGLDDWAATGFSNSDFISVATSTMGATEGLQSLAVETGPTFGWDVNVSVGPGDTNVYGAFNAVAADLQQYTLDFDVSITPDSFANVTSAGNFFTINVAANSDSPNFPQAFNVSPNLNGLTGTFPISIPMSSLPVAQNSSFYQLNIGSNSDHVNGGGGEGVKYFVDNIRFTALPQLEEITLFSWETPDDPGTPGVNEQLENWTNGFGQPGHIHSISTLGATDGSSSLQIDRQSHTTPNFTWGSQFVLSSDTNPDPEIEDIDPTIQGLIDEIVGKVNGGLSVAFDVRFDDPFPNSPTFTKFGVHFSDDQGTFYDAEGSSFNGSPPIGTTGTVTIPLSSMIDNTSGLSLEEAGLSVGTNFLRIGIASNTDGAGIYQIDNFRIIREISSESGDFDNDGDVDGNDFLVWQRGGSPNGINSGDLAIWQAQYGGAPPVVASSPVPEPTSFLLTFGAFAVFMSCRRRK
;
A
#
# COMPACT_ATOMS: atom_id res chain seq x y z
N MET A 1 29.34 38.58 -45.99
CA MET A 1 29.62 37.36 -46.77
C MET A 1 28.39 36.47 -46.68
N GLN A 2 27.68 36.30 -47.82
CA GLN A 2 26.67 35.28 -48.23
C GLN A 2 25.85 34.57 -47.11
N ALA A 3 24.53 34.73 -46.91
CA ALA A 3 23.31 34.66 -47.75
C ALA A 3 22.77 33.24 -48.08
N TYR A 4 21.44 33.08 -47.92
CA TYR A 4 20.50 32.00 -48.34
C TYR A 4 20.37 30.75 -47.43
N SER A 5 19.26 30.51 -46.71
CA SER A 5 17.87 30.11 -47.07
C SER A 5 17.69 28.62 -47.41
N LYS A 6 16.75 27.91 -46.74
CA LYS A 6 15.53 27.27 -47.31
C LYS A 6 15.03 26.04 -46.52
N ASN A 7 13.72 26.06 -46.29
CA ASN A 7 12.81 24.97 -45.94
C ASN A 7 12.76 23.83 -46.98
N TRP A 8 12.44 22.60 -46.53
CA TRP A 8 11.50 21.58 -47.07
C TRP A 8 11.94 20.16 -46.63
N LEU A 9 11.19 19.37 -45.85
CA LEU A 9 9.96 18.58 -46.12
C LEU A 9 10.16 17.26 -46.91
N PHE A 10 9.64 16.16 -46.32
CA PHE A 10 9.28 14.83 -46.87
C PHE A 10 10.44 13.87 -47.22
N SER A 11 10.41 12.54 -47.02
CA SER A 11 9.34 11.57 -46.69
C SER A 11 9.92 10.13 -46.60
N LYS A 12 9.09 9.20 -46.08
CA LYS A 12 9.06 7.71 -46.24
C LYS A 12 9.57 6.92 -45.02
N LEU A 13 8.87 5.92 -44.48
CA LEU A 13 7.65 5.23 -44.92
C LEU A 13 6.97 4.52 -43.71
N VAL A 14 5.66 4.41 -43.83
CA VAL A 14 4.65 3.75 -42.99
C VAL A 14 4.93 2.25 -42.75
N ALA A 15 4.69 1.80 -41.51
CA ALA A 15 4.11 0.48 -41.25
C ALA A 15 3.08 0.63 -40.12
N VAL A 16 1.81 0.66 -40.54
CA VAL A 16 0.64 0.46 -39.68
C VAL A 16 0.65 -1.01 -39.25
N ILE A 17 0.76 -1.25 -37.94
CA ILE A 17 0.23 -2.47 -37.33
C ILE A 17 -0.84 -2.00 -36.37
N ALA A 18 -2.09 -2.19 -36.80
CA ALA A 18 -3.23 -2.17 -35.91
C ALA A 18 -3.16 -3.45 -35.05
N VAL A 19 -2.82 -3.30 -33.78
CA VAL A 19 -3.25 -4.23 -32.74
C VAL A 19 -4.26 -3.44 -31.91
N GLY A 20 -5.53 -3.69 -32.17
CA GLY A 20 -6.51 -3.52 -31.11
C GLY A 20 -6.29 -4.64 -30.11
N LEU A 21 -6.30 -4.32 -28.82
CA LEU A 21 -6.87 -5.12 -27.75
C LEU A 21 -6.55 -4.44 -26.42
N LEU A 22 -7.65 -4.16 -25.70
CA LEU A 22 -7.77 -3.99 -24.26
C LEU A 22 -6.93 -2.86 -23.64
N PHE A 23 -7.63 -1.76 -23.33
CA PHE A 23 -7.43 -1.15 -22.02
C PHE A 23 -7.60 -2.27 -20.99
N ALA A 24 -6.48 -2.76 -20.46
CA ALA A 24 -6.51 -3.36 -19.15
C ALA A 24 -6.82 -2.20 -18.20
N SER A 25 -8.08 -2.11 -17.81
CA SER A 25 -8.45 -1.49 -16.55
C SER A 25 -7.65 -2.20 -15.46
N ILE A 26 -6.52 -1.61 -15.07
CA ILE A 26 -5.84 -1.99 -13.83
C ILE A 26 -6.77 -1.49 -12.73
N SER A 27 -7.62 -2.39 -12.23
CA SER A 27 -8.18 -2.39 -10.88
C SER A 27 -9.13 -3.58 -10.79
N SER A 28 -8.60 -4.80 -10.74
CA SER A 28 -9.24 -5.79 -9.88
C SER A 28 -8.56 -5.65 -8.53
N THR A 29 -9.01 -4.71 -7.73
CA THR A 29 -8.75 -4.79 -6.30
C THR A 29 -9.51 -6.02 -5.83
N THR A 30 -8.79 -7.12 -5.62
CA THR A 30 -9.24 -8.37 -4.99
C THR A 30 -9.93 -8.14 -3.63
N HIS A 31 -9.90 -6.89 -3.14
CA HIS A 31 -10.48 -6.40 -1.91
C HIS A 31 -11.86 -5.71 -2.07
N ALA A 32 -12.34 -5.42 -3.29
CA ALA A 32 -13.60 -4.69 -3.50
C ALA A 32 -14.74 -5.59 -4.00
N GLN A 33 -15.80 -5.73 -3.19
CA GLN A 33 -17.03 -6.44 -3.53
C GLN A 33 -18.10 -5.48 -4.03
N LEU A 34 -18.34 -5.46 -5.35
CA LEU A 34 -19.40 -4.69 -5.99
C LEU A 34 -20.79 -5.16 -5.53
N LEU A 35 -21.64 -4.20 -5.14
CA LEU A 35 -23.02 -4.43 -4.73
C LEU A 35 -24.00 -3.96 -5.81
N TYR A 36 -23.79 -2.76 -6.36
CA TYR A 36 -24.69 -2.13 -7.33
C TYR A 36 -23.90 -1.34 -8.38
N SER A 37 -24.10 -1.68 -9.66
CA SER A 37 -23.57 -0.95 -10.83
C SER A 37 -24.66 -0.39 -11.73
N PHE A 38 -25.94 -0.69 -11.50
CA PHE A 38 -27.08 -0.15 -12.25
C PHE A 38 -27.13 -0.50 -13.75
N GLU A 39 -26.25 -1.37 -14.25
CA GLU A 39 -26.21 -1.81 -15.64
C GLU A 39 -27.47 -2.57 -16.07
N THR A 40 -28.17 -3.20 -15.12
CA THR A 40 -29.38 -3.99 -15.36
C THR A 40 -30.68 -3.30 -14.94
N GLY A 41 -30.60 -2.07 -14.44
CA GLY A 41 -31.74 -1.32 -13.94
C GLY A 41 -31.45 -0.65 -12.60
N LEU A 42 -32.50 -0.40 -11.83
CA LEU A 42 -32.38 0.26 -10.53
C LEU A 42 -31.98 -0.67 -9.38
N ASP A 43 -31.89 -1.99 -9.61
CA ASP A 43 -31.53 -2.96 -8.57
C ASP A 43 -32.32 -2.77 -7.26
N ASP A 44 -33.64 -2.60 -7.39
CA ASP A 44 -34.63 -2.32 -6.34
C ASP A 44 -34.45 -0.99 -5.56
N TRP A 45 -33.54 -0.12 -6.00
CA TRP A 45 -33.45 1.25 -5.48
C TRP A 45 -34.72 2.03 -5.79
N ALA A 46 -35.29 2.62 -4.74
CA ALA A 46 -36.53 3.39 -4.82
C ALA A 46 -36.51 4.56 -3.83
N ALA A 47 -37.50 5.44 -3.92
CA ALA A 47 -37.68 6.52 -2.95
C ALA A 47 -37.83 5.97 -1.52
N THR A 48 -37.21 6.60 -0.52
CA THR A 48 -37.30 6.12 0.87
C THR A 48 -38.71 6.16 1.45
N GLY A 49 -39.54 7.08 0.96
CA GLY A 49 -40.88 7.34 1.46
C GLY A 49 -40.91 8.06 2.81
N PHE A 50 -39.78 8.56 3.30
CA PHE A 50 -39.76 9.35 4.53
C PHE A 50 -40.45 10.70 4.32
N SER A 51 -41.26 11.12 5.29
CA SER A 51 -42.08 12.33 5.19
C SER A 51 -41.30 13.63 5.14
N ASN A 52 -40.02 13.59 5.51
CA ASN A 52 -39.08 14.71 5.44
C ASN A 52 -38.15 14.61 4.22
N SER A 53 -38.42 13.71 3.27
CA SER A 53 -37.69 13.65 2.01
C SER A 53 -38.26 14.65 1.00
N ASP A 54 -37.37 15.37 0.35
CA ASP A 54 -37.60 16.28 -0.78
C ASP A 54 -37.32 15.60 -2.13
N PHE A 55 -37.23 14.27 -2.14
CA PHE A 55 -37.11 13.43 -3.33
C PHE A 55 -38.07 13.83 -4.46
N ILE A 56 -37.56 13.91 -5.68
CA ILE A 56 -38.35 14.19 -6.90
C ILE A 56 -38.40 12.96 -7.80
N SER A 57 -37.26 12.38 -8.18
CA SER A 57 -37.25 11.20 -9.06
C SER A 57 -35.98 10.35 -8.94
N VAL A 58 -36.09 9.08 -9.35
CA VAL A 58 -34.98 8.14 -9.49
C VAL A 58 -35.11 7.41 -10.83
N ALA A 59 -33.99 7.25 -11.54
CA ALA A 59 -33.90 6.51 -12.79
C ALA A 59 -32.48 6.03 -13.03
N THR A 60 -32.27 5.11 -13.97
CA THR A 60 -30.93 4.86 -14.52
C THR A 60 -30.55 5.95 -15.52
N SER A 61 -29.26 6.25 -15.65
CA SER A 61 -28.76 7.23 -16.62
C SER A 61 -27.42 6.83 -17.20
N THR A 62 -27.18 7.21 -18.45
CA THR A 62 -25.84 7.11 -19.05
C THR A 62 -24.92 8.26 -18.63
N MET A 63 -25.44 9.24 -17.90
CA MET A 63 -24.65 10.32 -17.32
C MET A 63 -24.16 9.89 -15.95
N GLY A 64 -22.89 10.17 -15.65
CA GLY A 64 -22.33 9.89 -14.33
C GLY A 64 -21.88 8.45 -14.10
N ALA A 65 -22.03 7.56 -15.09
CA ALA A 65 -21.44 6.22 -15.10
C ALA A 65 -19.90 6.32 -15.05
N THR A 66 -19.30 5.63 -14.08
CA THR A 66 -17.85 5.58 -13.85
C THR A 66 -17.27 4.23 -14.22
N GLU A 67 -18.09 3.18 -14.19
CA GLU A 67 -17.79 1.87 -14.79
C GLU A 67 -19.03 1.38 -15.55
N GLY A 68 -18.84 0.78 -16.73
CA GLY A 68 -19.97 0.40 -17.56
C GLY A 68 -20.63 1.58 -18.30
N LEU A 69 -21.95 1.55 -18.44
CA LEU A 69 -22.75 2.47 -19.26
C LEU A 69 -23.88 3.15 -18.49
N GLN A 70 -24.21 2.71 -17.28
CA GLN A 70 -25.33 3.21 -16.49
C GLN A 70 -24.87 3.65 -15.11
N SER A 71 -25.63 4.56 -14.51
CA SER A 71 -25.55 4.92 -13.11
C SER A 71 -26.95 5.12 -12.55
N LEU A 72 -27.07 5.19 -11.23
CA LEU A 72 -28.26 5.71 -10.57
C LEU A 72 -28.30 7.24 -10.74
N ALA A 73 -29.42 7.79 -11.17
CA ALA A 73 -29.66 9.22 -11.22
C ALA A 73 -30.79 9.57 -10.25
N VAL A 74 -30.52 10.50 -9.35
CA VAL A 74 -31.49 10.99 -8.36
C VAL A 74 -31.69 12.48 -8.58
N GLU A 75 -32.96 12.89 -8.69
CA GLU A 75 -33.36 14.29 -8.65
C GLU A 75 -34.00 14.58 -7.30
N THR A 76 -33.52 15.63 -6.64
CA THR A 76 -33.92 15.98 -5.27
C THR A 76 -34.22 17.47 -5.15
N GLY A 77 -35.18 17.79 -4.30
CA GLY A 77 -35.56 19.15 -3.95
C GLY A 77 -34.60 19.80 -2.96
N PRO A 78 -34.99 20.97 -2.42
CA PRO A 78 -34.13 21.73 -1.53
C PRO A 78 -34.41 21.33 -0.08
N THR A 79 -33.40 21.49 0.77
CA THR A 79 -33.29 21.04 2.16
C THR A 79 -32.68 19.64 2.31
N PHE A 80 -32.84 19.04 3.49
CA PHE A 80 -32.29 17.74 3.84
C PHE A 80 -33.36 16.68 3.65
N GLY A 81 -33.03 15.62 2.93
CA GLY A 81 -33.90 14.47 2.73
C GLY A 81 -33.11 13.18 2.55
N TRP A 82 -33.71 12.07 2.98
CA TRP A 82 -33.28 10.75 2.53
C TRP A 82 -33.98 10.46 1.21
N ASP A 83 -33.23 10.48 0.11
CA ASP A 83 -33.80 10.46 -1.23
C ASP A 83 -34.23 9.04 -1.61
N VAL A 84 -33.27 8.12 -1.61
CA VAL A 84 -33.43 6.76 -2.11
C VAL A 84 -32.89 5.73 -1.15
N ASN A 85 -33.45 4.52 -1.19
CA ASN A 85 -32.92 3.37 -0.48
C ASN A 85 -33.09 2.07 -1.27
N VAL A 86 -32.38 1.06 -0.79
CA VAL A 86 -32.53 -0.33 -1.18
C VAL A 86 -32.54 -1.18 0.08
N SER A 87 -33.37 -2.23 0.10
CA SER A 87 -33.45 -3.17 1.22
C SER A 87 -33.25 -4.58 0.71
N VAL A 88 -32.33 -5.32 1.32
CA VAL A 88 -31.98 -6.68 0.96
C VAL A 88 -32.26 -7.61 2.14
N GLY A 89 -32.85 -8.77 1.85
CA GLY A 89 -33.10 -9.81 2.84
C GLY A 89 -32.22 -11.04 2.63
N PRO A 90 -32.25 -12.02 3.55
CA PRO A 90 -31.43 -13.23 3.49
C PRO A 90 -31.58 -14.10 2.23
N GLY A 91 -32.59 -13.84 1.38
CA GLY A 91 -32.81 -14.54 0.13
C GLY A 91 -31.86 -14.14 -1.01
N ASP A 92 -31.23 -12.96 -0.94
CA ASP A 92 -30.23 -12.52 -1.90
C ASP A 92 -28.83 -12.85 -1.38
N THR A 93 -28.30 -14.01 -1.75
CA THR A 93 -27.01 -14.48 -1.22
C THR A 93 -25.82 -13.60 -1.57
N ASN A 94 -25.93 -12.75 -2.60
CA ASN A 94 -24.82 -11.94 -3.06
C ASN A 94 -24.71 -10.67 -2.22
N VAL A 95 -25.72 -9.80 -2.29
CA VAL A 95 -25.68 -8.50 -1.59
C VAL A 95 -25.87 -8.68 -0.09
N TYR A 96 -26.81 -9.53 0.34
CA TYR A 96 -26.96 -9.84 1.77
C TYR A 96 -25.70 -10.52 2.32
N GLY A 97 -25.11 -11.43 1.55
CA GLY A 97 -23.86 -12.11 1.93
C GLY A 97 -22.74 -11.11 2.19
N ALA A 98 -22.59 -10.11 1.32
CA ALA A 98 -21.63 -9.03 1.45
C ALA A 98 -21.82 -8.23 2.75
N PHE A 99 -23.04 -7.73 2.99
CA PHE A 99 -23.36 -7.00 4.23
C PHE A 99 -23.10 -7.86 5.47
N ASN A 100 -23.46 -9.15 5.43
CA ASN A 100 -23.27 -10.05 6.57
C ASN A 100 -21.79 -10.34 6.86
N ALA A 101 -20.95 -10.41 5.82
CA ALA A 101 -19.50 -10.55 5.97
C ALA A 101 -18.89 -9.29 6.59
N VAL A 102 -19.24 -8.11 6.06
CA VAL A 102 -18.81 -6.81 6.60
C VAL A 102 -19.28 -6.60 8.05
N ALA A 103 -20.50 -7.01 8.37
CA ALA A 103 -21.05 -6.93 9.72
C ALA A 103 -20.28 -7.78 10.74
N ALA A 104 -19.54 -8.80 10.29
CA ALA A 104 -18.70 -9.63 11.14
C ALA A 104 -17.45 -8.89 11.61
N ASP A 105 -16.91 -7.97 10.80
CA ASP A 105 -15.71 -7.20 11.12
C ASP A 105 -15.74 -5.79 10.50
N LEU A 106 -16.57 -4.91 11.05
CA LEU A 106 -16.81 -3.55 10.53
C LEU A 106 -15.54 -2.67 10.45
N GLN A 107 -14.49 -2.99 11.21
CA GLN A 107 -13.25 -2.21 11.21
C GLN A 107 -12.38 -2.48 9.98
N GLN A 108 -12.63 -3.58 9.28
CA GLN A 108 -11.85 -3.99 8.11
C GLN A 108 -12.46 -3.53 6.79
N TYR A 109 -13.56 -2.77 6.77
CA TYR A 109 -14.24 -2.44 5.52
C TYR A 109 -14.65 -0.97 5.44
N THR A 110 -14.68 -0.47 4.20
CA THR A 110 -15.35 0.77 3.81
C THR A 110 -16.52 0.47 2.89
N LEU A 111 -17.53 1.33 2.92
CA LEU A 111 -18.52 1.46 1.85
C LEU A 111 -18.02 2.54 0.89
N ASP A 112 -17.76 2.13 -0.34
CA ASP A 112 -17.27 3.01 -1.39
C ASP A 112 -18.29 3.12 -2.53
N PHE A 113 -18.36 4.29 -3.14
CA PHE A 113 -19.16 4.56 -4.33
C PHE A 113 -18.72 5.87 -4.97
N ASP A 114 -19.08 6.08 -6.22
CA ASP A 114 -18.80 7.32 -6.92
C ASP A 114 -20.03 8.21 -6.95
N VAL A 115 -19.83 9.50 -6.68
CA VAL A 115 -20.85 10.53 -6.91
C VAL A 115 -20.40 11.41 -8.06
N SER A 116 -21.21 11.51 -9.11
CA SER A 116 -20.93 12.36 -10.25
C SER A 116 -21.89 13.55 -10.29
N ILE A 117 -21.34 14.72 -10.65
CA ILE A 117 -22.06 15.96 -10.97
C ILE A 117 -21.76 16.30 -12.42
N THR A 118 -22.81 16.46 -13.23
CA THR A 118 -22.69 16.77 -14.66
C THR A 118 -23.15 18.20 -14.92
N PRO A 119 -22.88 18.75 -16.13
CA PRO A 119 -23.40 20.07 -16.49
C PRO A 119 -24.92 20.23 -16.33
N ASP A 120 -25.67 19.12 -16.41
CA ASP A 120 -27.13 19.11 -16.28
C ASP A 120 -27.62 19.09 -14.83
N SER A 121 -26.74 18.80 -13.86
CA SER A 121 -27.08 18.63 -12.44
C SER A 121 -27.76 19.84 -11.82
N PHE A 122 -27.37 21.05 -12.23
CA PHE A 122 -27.94 22.32 -11.73
C PHE A 122 -28.60 23.14 -12.86
N ALA A 123 -28.73 22.59 -14.06
CA ALA A 123 -29.15 23.37 -15.24
C ALA A 123 -30.60 23.87 -15.16
N ASN A 124 -31.46 23.17 -14.41
CA ASN A 124 -32.89 23.44 -14.34
C ASN A 124 -33.33 24.11 -13.04
N VAL A 125 -32.43 24.39 -12.10
CA VAL A 125 -32.76 25.11 -10.86
C VAL A 125 -32.72 26.62 -11.08
N THR A 126 -33.53 27.37 -10.32
CA THR A 126 -33.55 28.85 -10.41
C THR A 126 -32.30 29.46 -9.76
N SER A 127 -31.78 28.81 -8.73
CA SER A 127 -30.53 29.16 -8.05
C SER A 127 -29.87 27.88 -7.55
N ALA A 128 -28.57 27.73 -7.76
CA ALA A 128 -27.82 26.56 -7.27
C ALA A 128 -27.69 26.52 -5.74
N GLY A 129 -27.93 27.64 -5.05
CA GLY A 129 -27.68 27.77 -3.60
C GLY A 129 -26.19 27.97 -3.30
N ASN A 130 -25.80 27.77 -2.04
CA ASN A 130 -24.42 27.81 -1.56
C ASN A 130 -23.83 26.42 -1.29
N PHE A 131 -24.68 25.41 -1.06
CA PHE A 131 -24.20 24.06 -0.79
C PHE A 131 -25.07 22.94 -1.37
N PHE A 132 -24.41 21.82 -1.65
CA PHE A 132 -25.02 20.55 -2.01
C PHE A 132 -24.11 19.43 -1.46
N THR A 133 -24.60 18.60 -0.53
CA THR A 133 -23.83 17.50 0.07
C THR A 133 -24.62 16.21 0.07
N ILE A 134 -23.89 15.08 0.08
CA ILE A 134 -24.45 13.73 0.16
C ILE A 134 -24.32 13.20 1.59
N ASN A 135 -25.31 12.41 2.01
CA ASN A 135 -25.40 11.73 3.29
C ASN A 135 -25.74 10.26 3.04
N VAL A 136 -25.27 9.37 3.92
CA VAL A 136 -25.53 7.93 3.82
C VAL A 136 -26.00 7.39 5.16
N ALA A 137 -26.93 6.46 5.14
CA ALA A 137 -27.33 5.72 6.33
C ALA A 137 -27.47 4.24 6.01
N ALA A 138 -27.01 3.40 6.93
CA ALA A 138 -27.27 1.97 6.90
C ALA A 138 -28.38 1.64 7.90
N ASN A 139 -29.09 0.54 7.70
CA ASN A 139 -30.07 0.05 8.67
C ASN A 139 -30.09 -1.47 8.70
N SER A 140 -30.35 -2.02 9.88
CA SER A 140 -30.43 -3.45 10.16
C SER A 140 -31.27 -3.63 11.43
N ASP A 141 -31.41 -4.85 11.94
CA ASP A 141 -32.10 -5.12 13.20
C ASP A 141 -31.53 -4.31 14.37
N SER A 142 -30.23 -4.00 14.34
CA SER A 142 -29.53 -3.14 15.29
C SER A 142 -28.14 -2.75 14.78
N PRO A 143 -27.59 -1.57 15.11
CA PRO A 143 -28.28 -0.42 15.66
C PRO A 143 -29.30 0.15 14.67
N ASN A 144 -30.28 0.87 15.20
CA ASN A 144 -31.34 1.45 14.38
C ASN A 144 -30.80 2.69 13.66
N PHE A 145 -30.59 2.56 12.35
CA PHE A 145 -30.33 3.66 11.42
C PHE A 145 -29.07 4.52 11.73
N PRO A 146 -27.85 3.96 11.79
CA PRO A 146 -26.62 4.76 11.80
C PRO A 146 -26.47 5.64 10.56
N GLN A 147 -25.87 6.83 10.73
CA GLN A 147 -25.81 7.87 9.69
C GLN A 147 -24.40 8.46 9.59
N ALA A 148 -23.97 8.70 8.35
CA ALA A 148 -22.80 9.48 7.98
C ALA A 148 -23.26 10.72 7.20
N PHE A 149 -23.01 11.90 7.75
CA PHE A 149 -23.41 13.17 7.13
C PHE A 149 -22.26 13.82 6.38
N ASN A 150 -22.58 14.51 5.28
CA ASN A 150 -21.63 15.25 4.45
C ASN A 150 -20.44 14.38 4.01
N VAL A 151 -20.75 13.19 3.48
CA VAL A 151 -19.73 12.23 3.02
C VAL A 151 -19.05 12.68 1.72
N SER A 152 -19.66 13.63 1.02
CA SER A 152 -19.08 14.31 -0.14
C SER A 152 -18.47 15.67 0.26
N PRO A 153 -17.56 16.24 -0.56
CA PRO A 153 -17.30 17.68 -0.51
C PRO A 153 -18.58 18.48 -0.78
N ASN A 154 -18.52 19.80 -0.63
CA ASN A 154 -19.59 20.65 -1.15
C ASN A 154 -19.56 20.59 -2.68
N LEU A 155 -20.58 19.95 -3.26
CA LEU A 155 -20.70 19.67 -4.69
C LEU A 155 -21.28 20.85 -5.49
N ASN A 156 -21.76 21.89 -4.81
CA ASN A 156 -22.27 23.08 -5.47
C ASN A 156 -21.18 23.74 -6.35
N GLY A 157 -21.51 23.99 -7.62
CA GLY A 157 -20.62 24.64 -8.57
C GLY A 157 -19.50 23.73 -9.09
N LEU A 158 -19.49 22.45 -8.72
CA LEU A 158 -18.53 21.48 -9.22
C LEU A 158 -19.07 20.70 -10.43
N THR A 159 -18.18 20.06 -11.17
CA THR A 159 -18.50 19.10 -12.23
C THR A 159 -17.39 18.06 -12.26
N GLY A 160 -17.75 16.79 -12.35
CA GLY A 160 -16.82 15.67 -12.28
C GLY A 160 -17.34 14.55 -11.39
N THR A 161 -16.45 13.61 -11.11
CA THR A 161 -16.70 12.43 -10.28
C THR A 161 -15.94 12.54 -8.97
N PHE A 162 -16.60 12.21 -7.88
CA PHE A 162 -16.10 12.30 -6.51
C PHE A 162 -16.22 10.93 -5.87
N PRO A 163 -15.11 10.19 -5.70
CA PRO A 163 -15.14 8.92 -4.98
C PRO A 163 -15.44 9.19 -3.50
N ILE A 164 -16.39 8.44 -2.97
CA ILE A 164 -16.80 8.45 -1.57
C ILE A 164 -16.30 7.16 -0.93
N SER A 165 -15.73 7.27 0.26
CA SER A 165 -15.32 6.11 1.07
C SER A 165 -15.70 6.36 2.53
N ILE A 166 -16.48 5.44 3.10
CA ILE A 166 -17.04 5.56 4.44
C ILE A 166 -16.63 4.34 5.26
N PRO A 167 -15.88 4.48 6.37
CA PRO A 167 -15.58 3.36 7.25
C PRO A 167 -16.86 2.70 7.77
N MET A 168 -16.97 1.38 7.65
CA MET A 168 -18.17 0.65 8.10
C MET A 168 -18.34 0.69 9.61
N SER A 169 -17.27 0.95 10.36
CA SER A 169 -17.34 1.28 11.79
C SER A 169 -18.14 2.55 12.10
N SER A 170 -18.32 3.46 11.13
CA SER A 170 -19.21 4.64 11.25
C SER A 170 -20.65 4.38 10.80
N LEU A 171 -20.90 3.28 10.09
CA LEU A 171 -22.21 2.81 9.65
C LEU A 171 -22.50 1.38 10.16
N PRO A 172 -22.45 1.14 11.49
CA PRO A 172 -22.51 -0.21 12.05
C PRO A 172 -23.82 -0.93 11.73
N VAL A 173 -23.73 -2.17 11.26
CA VAL A 173 -24.88 -3.06 11.06
C VAL A 173 -24.69 -4.37 11.82
N ALA A 174 -25.77 -5.00 12.28
CA ALA A 174 -25.69 -6.28 12.98
C ALA A 174 -25.45 -7.44 12.01
N GLN A 175 -24.59 -8.37 12.41
CA GLN A 175 -24.47 -9.66 11.73
C GLN A 175 -25.76 -10.48 11.86
N ASN A 176 -26.11 -11.22 10.81
CA ASN A 176 -27.30 -12.07 10.70
C ASN A 176 -28.61 -11.31 10.91
N SER A 177 -28.65 -10.05 10.47
CA SER A 177 -29.84 -9.22 10.53
C SER A 177 -30.95 -9.77 9.63
N SER A 178 -32.22 -9.61 10.01
CA SER A 178 -33.36 -10.01 9.19
C SER A 178 -33.46 -9.24 7.85
N PHE A 179 -32.79 -8.08 7.77
CA PHE A 179 -32.60 -7.28 6.56
C PHE A 179 -31.35 -6.41 6.68
N TYR A 180 -30.82 -5.98 5.54
CA TYR A 180 -29.93 -4.83 5.46
C TYR A 180 -30.58 -3.78 4.57
N GLN A 181 -30.37 -2.51 4.87
CA GLN A 181 -30.86 -1.41 4.05
C GLN A 181 -29.78 -0.33 3.97
N LEU A 182 -29.63 0.21 2.77
CA LEU A 182 -28.76 1.35 2.50
C LEU A 182 -29.61 2.52 2.01
N ASN A 183 -29.35 3.71 2.54
CA ASN A 183 -30.06 4.94 2.21
C ASN A 183 -29.05 5.99 1.75
N ILE A 184 -29.36 6.68 0.67
CA ILE A 184 -28.62 7.86 0.21
C ILE A 184 -29.55 9.05 0.30
N GLY A 185 -29.05 10.12 0.90
CA GLY A 185 -29.75 11.39 1.05
C GLY A 185 -28.89 12.54 0.63
N SER A 186 -29.52 13.69 0.46
CA SER A 186 -28.85 14.93 0.08
C SER A 186 -29.24 16.05 1.04
N ASN A 187 -28.43 17.12 1.03
CA ASN A 187 -28.75 18.35 1.71
C ASN A 187 -28.33 19.55 0.87
N SER A 188 -29.27 20.47 0.64
CA SER A 188 -29.03 21.64 -0.21
C SER A 188 -29.85 22.86 0.19
N ASP A 189 -29.38 24.03 -0.21
CA ASP A 189 -30.12 25.29 -0.15
C ASP A 189 -30.42 25.89 -1.54
N HIS A 190 -30.45 25.04 -2.58
CA HIS A 190 -30.86 25.47 -3.91
C HIS A 190 -32.32 25.94 -3.95
N VAL A 191 -32.71 26.57 -5.06
CA VAL A 191 -34.10 26.94 -5.33
C VAL A 191 -34.54 26.23 -6.59
N ASN A 192 -35.55 25.37 -6.47
CA ASN A 192 -36.08 24.59 -7.59
C ASN A 192 -36.39 25.44 -8.82
N GLY A 193 -36.40 24.76 -9.97
CA GLY A 193 -36.85 25.30 -11.23
C GLY A 193 -38.32 25.72 -11.20
N GLY A 194 -38.73 26.50 -12.21
CA GLY A 194 -40.10 26.99 -12.33
C GLY A 194 -41.16 25.90 -12.49
N GLY A 195 -40.77 24.69 -12.91
CA GLY A 195 -41.62 23.50 -12.99
C GLY A 195 -41.52 22.57 -11.77
N GLY A 196 -40.72 22.94 -10.77
CA GLY A 196 -40.43 22.11 -9.59
C GLY A 196 -39.18 21.25 -9.72
N GLU A 197 -38.40 21.42 -10.80
CA GLU A 197 -37.16 20.69 -11.06
C GLU A 197 -36.13 20.91 -9.96
N GLY A 198 -35.44 19.85 -9.56
CA GLY A 198 -34.43 19.87 -8.50
C GLY A 198 -33.01 19.74 -9.01
N VAL A 199 -32.08 19.50 -8.07
CA VAL A 199 -30.69 19.14 -8.39
C VAL A 199 -30.61 17.66 -8.71
N LYS A 200 -29.80 17.31 -9.72
CA LYS A 200 -29.50 15.90 -10.05
C LYS A 200 -28.11 15.51 -9.62
N TYR A 201 -27.99 14.37 -8.95
CA TYR A 201 -26.72 13.71 -8.69
C TYR A 201 -26.77 12.28 -9.19
N PHE A 202 -25.60 11.76 -9.51
CA PHE A 202 -25.44 10.43 -10.08
C PHE A 202 -24.60 9.59 -9.14
N VAL A 203 -25.02 8.36 -8.86
CA VAL A 203 -24.30 7.41 -8.00
C VAL A 203 -23.96 6.18 -8.83
N ASP A 204 -22.73 5.71 -8.71
CA ASP A 204 -22.29 4.50 -9.39
C ASP A 204 -21.31 3.67 -8.54
N ASN A 205 -21.13 2.40 -8.89
CA ASN A 205 -20.15 1.47 -8.32
C ASN A 205 -20.17 1.37 -6.79
N ILE A 206 -21.37 1.18 -6.23
CA ILE A 206 -21.54 0.96 -4.79
C ILE A 206 -20.94 -0.40 -4.45
N ARG A 207 -19.96 -0.40 -3.56
CA ARG A 207 -19.16 -1.57 -3.21
C ARG A 207 -18.70 -1.54 -1.75
N PHE A 208 -18.43 -2.70 -1.19
CA PHE A 208 -17.62 -2.79 0.02
C PHE A 208 -16.16 -3.00 -0.36
N THR A 209 -15.25 -2.29 0.27
CA THR A 209 -13.81 -2.49 0.07
C THR A 209 -13.18 -2.91 1.37
N ALA A 210 -12.48 -4.05 1.37
CA ALA A 210 -11.67 -4.48 2.50
C ALA A 210 -10.44 -3.56 2.62
N LEU A 211 -10.23 -3.02 3.81
CA LEU A 211 -9.00 -2.32 4.16
C LEU A 211 -7.83 -3.30 4.05
N PRO A 212 -6.67 -2.86 3.54
CA PRO A 212 -5.47 -3.67 3.53
C PRO A 212 -5.18 -4.19 4.94
N GLN A 213 -5.06 -5.50 5.09
CA GLN A 213 -4.51 -6.07 6.30
C GLN A 213 -3.01 -5.85 6.28
N LEU A 214 -2.43 -5.47 7.41
CA LEU A 214 -1.00 -5.19 7.52
C LEU A 214 -0.36 -6.23 8.42
N GLU A 215 0.84 -6.67 8.04
CA GLU A 215 1.70 -7.45 8.92
C GLU A 215 3.04 -6.73 9.17
N GLU A 216 3.63 -7.02 10.32
CA GLU A 216 4.94 -6.52 10.71
C GLU A 216 5.97 -7.65 10.59
N ILE A 217 7.00 -7.43 9.77
CA ILE A 217 8.11 -8.36 9.57
C ILE A 217 9.34 -7.78 10.25
N THR A 218 9.66 -8.30 11.43
CA THR A 218 10.88 -7.91 12.15
C THR A 218 12.12 -8.32 11.35
N LEU A 219 12.99 -7.34 11.10
CA LEU A 219 14.31 -7.56 10.51
C LEU A 219 15.39 -7.66 11.59
N PHE A 220 15.30 -6.81 12.63
CA PHE A 220 16.26 -6.78 13.73
C PHE A 220 15.53 -6.52 15.06
N SER A 221 15.80 -7.35 16.06
CA SER A 221 15.21 -7.26 17.40
C SER A 221 16.25 -7.20 18.51
N TRP A 222 17.53 -7.41 18.20
CA TRP A 222 18.63 -7.37 19.17
C TRP A 222 18.59 -8.48 20.23
N GLU A 223 17.77 -9.50 20.02
CA GLU A 223 17.59 -10.62 20.96
C GLU A 223 18.51 -11.81 20.67
N THR A 224 19.32 -11.73 19.61
CA THR A 224 20.25 -12.80 19.24
C THR A 224 21.22 -13.09 20.39
N PRO A 225 21.17 -14.27 21.04
CA PRO A 225 21.98 -14.53 22.22
C PRO A 225 23.48 -14.47 21.92
N ASP A 226 24.24 -13.87 22.83
CA ASP A 226 25.71 -13.82 22.78
C ASP A 226 26.30 -15.23 22.75
N ASP A 227 27.18 -15.53 21.79
CA ASP A 227 27.83 -16.83 21.65
C ASP A 227 29.12 -16.87 22.48
N PRO A 228 29.22 -17.73 23.52
CA PRO A 228 30.45 -17.87 24.30
C PRO A 228 31.69 -18.28 23.47
N GLY A 229 31.49 -18.79 22.25
CA GLY A 229 32.55 -19.12 21.30
C GLY A 229 33.24 -17.92 20.66
N THR A 230 32.65 -16.73 20.71
CA THR A 230 33.09 -15.50 20.05
C THR A 230 33.16 -14.30 21.01
N PRO A 231 33.94 -14.37 22.11
CA PRO A 231 33.91 -13.39 23.21
C PRO A 231 34.33 -11.94 22.89
N GLY A 232 34.66 -11.63 21.63
CA GLY A 232 34.96 -10.28 21.15
C GLY A 232 33.92 -9.73 20.16
N VAL A 233 32.93 -10.53 19.81
CA VAL A 233 31.76 -10.16 19.03
C VAL A 233 30.60 -10.14 20.02
N ASN A 234 29.70 -9.18 19.85
CA ASN A 234 28.44 -9.16 20.58
C ASN A 234 27.35 -9.48 19.56
N GLU A 235 26.88 -10.73 19.54
CA GLU A 235 25.91 -11.19 18.55
C GLU A 235 24.55 -10.49 18.69
N GLN A 236 24.23 -9.97 19.87
CA GLN A 236 23.01 -9.17 20.10
C GLN A 236 23.00 -7.88 19.28
N LEU A 237 24.16 -7.37 18.81
CA LEU A 237 24.22 -6.24 17.88
C LEU A 237 23.85 -6.64 16.45
N GLU A 238 23.69 -7.92 16.14
CA GLU A 238 23.21 -8.41 14.83
C GLU A 238 24.01 -7.81 13.66
N ASN A 239 25.33 -7.69 13.83
CA ASN A 239 26.30 -7.07 12.91
C ASN A 239 26.16 -5.55 12.69
N TRP A 240 25.33 -4.85 13.48
CA TRP A 240 25.27 -3.40 13.44
C TRP A 240 26.52 -2.76 14.05
N THR A 241 26.98 -1.69 13.41
CA THR A 241 28.21 -0.96 13.74
C THR A 241 27.96 0.54 13.73
N ASN A 242 28.92 1.34 14.21
CA ASN A 242 28.83 2.80 14.20
C ASN A 242 28.54 3.35 12.79
N GLY A 243 27.53 4.21 12.69
CA GLY A 243 27.04 4.75 11.42
C GLY A 243 28.12 5.51 10.66
N PHE A 244 28.50 5.02 9.47
CA PHE A 244 29.47 5.63 8.56
C PHE A 244 30.83 5.97 9.21
N GLY A 245 31.19 5.31 10.32
CA GLY A 245 32.38 5.67 11.09
C GLY A 245 32.36 7.09 11.68
N GLN A 246 31.18 7.70 11.81
CA GLN A 246 31.03 9.03 12.41
C GLN A 246 31.36 8.97 13.91
N PRO A 247 32.27 9.82 14.41
CA PRO A 247 32.62 9.83 15.83
C PRO A 247 31.47 10.41 16.68
N GLY A 248 31.47 10.09 17.98
CA GLY A 248 30.55 10.68 18.95
C GLY A 248 29.23 9.92 19.14
N HIS A 249 29.16 8.70 18.63
CA HIS A 249 28.15 7.70 18.97
C HIS A 249 28.79 6.50 19.65
N ILE A 250 28.15 5.98 20.70
CA ILE A 250 28.51 4.72 21.34
C ILE A 250 27.32 3.77 21.20
N HIS A 251 27.58 2.58 20.66
CA HIS A 251 26.61 1.51 20.58
C HIS A 251 26.78 0.53 21.72
N SER A 252 25.66 0.17 22.31
CA SER A 252 25.59 -0.87 23.31
C SER A 252 24.23 -1.52 23.26
N ILE A 253 24.13 -2.73 23.78
CA ILE A 253 22.83 -3.32 24.04
C ILE A 253 22.34 -2.86 25.41
N SER A 254 21.06 -2.52 25.49
CA SER A 254 20.39 -2.09 26.71
C SER A 254 19.22 -3.01 27.02
N THR A 255 18.92 -3.18 28.31
CA THR A 255 17.68 -3.83 28.76
C THR A 255 16.52 -2.84 28.91
N LEU A 256 16.79 -1.55 28.72
CA LEU A 256 15.75 -0.52 28.64
C LEU A 256 15.27 -0.42 27.20
N GLY A 257 14.01 -0.04 26.99
CA GLY A 257 13.48 0.23 25.64
C GLY A 257 13.07 -0.99 24.83
N ALA A 258 13.36 -2.20 25.31
CA ALA A 258 12.82 -3.43 24.76
C ALA A 258 11.28 -3.39 24.79
N THR A 259 10.65 -3.46 23.63
CA THR A 259 9.21 -3.61 23.42
C THR A 259 8.83 -5.02 23.02
N ASP A 260 9.78 -5.80 22.49
CA ASP A 260 9.72 -7.25 22.43
C ASP A 260 10.98 -7.82 23.09
N GLY A 261 10.89 -8.98 23.74
CA GLY A 261 12.03 -9.58 24.42
C GLY A 261 12.59 -8.78 25.61
N SER A 262 13.91 -8.56 25.61
CA SER A 262 14.70 -8.08 26.75
C SER A 262 15.85 -7.13 26.40
N SER A 263 16.10 -6.90 25.12
CA SER A 263 17.25 -6.20 24.56
C SER A 263 16.81 -5.08 23.63
N SER A 264 17.66 -4.08 23.46
CA SER A 264 17.48 -3.03 22.47
C SER A 264 18.82 -2.45 22.05
N LEU A 265 18.90 -1.87 20.87
CA LEU A 265 20.04 -1.10 20.42
C LEU A 265 20.04 0.27 21.10
N GLN A 266 21.02 0.54 21.94
CA GLN A 266 21.24 1.87 22.49
C GLN A 266 22.22 2.66 21.62
N ILE A 267 21.80 3.85 21.20
CA ILE A 267 22.64 4.86 20.56
C ILE A 267 22.85 6.00 21.55
N ASP A 268 24.04 6.05 22.15
CA ASP A 268 24.46 7.15 23.02
C ASP A 268 25.16 8.23 22.18
N ARG A 269 24.63 9.45 22.20
CA ARG A 269 25.20 10.62 21.50
C ARG A 269 25.54 11.77 22.45
N GLN A 270 25.84 11.50 23.72
CA GLN A 270 26.06 12.51 24.76
C GLN A 270 27.15 13.55 24.44
N SER A 271 28.11 13.22 23.57
CA SER A 271 29.15 14.16 23.14
C SER A 271 28.65 15.25 22.19
N HIS A 272 27.41 15.15 21.67
CA HIS A 272 26.82 16.09 20.71
C HIS A 272 25.85 17.05 21.41
N THR A 273 26.31 18.28 21.70
CA THR A 273 25.55 19.29 22.45
C THR A 273 24.94 20.39 21.58
N THR A 274 25.04 20.29 20.27
CA THR A 274 24.50 21.26 19.29
C THR A 274 23.61 20.55 18.27
N PRO A 275 22.61 21.22 17.69
CA PRO A 275 21.74 20.62 16.70
C PRO A 275 22.50 20.00 15.53
N ASN A 276 22.31 18.70 15.29
CA ASN A 276 22.93 18.01 14.17
C ASN A 276 22.21 16.72 13.78
N PHE A 277 22.25 16.47 12.47
CA PHE A 277 21.98 15.17 11.86
C PHE A 277 23.23 14.29 11.96
N THR A 278 23.05 13.03 12.36
CA THR A 278 24.13 12.04 12.45
C THR A 278 23.60 10.65 12.14
N TRP A 279 24.39 9.86 11.41
CA TRP A 279 24.16 8.43 11.29
C TRP A 279 24.67 7.76 12.56
N GLY A 280 23.74 7.36 13.43
CA GLY A 280 24.06 6.68 14.67
C GLY A 280 24.58 5.30 14.36
N SER A 281 23.79 4.50 13.62
CA SER A 281 24.09 3.09 13.38
C SER A 281 23.95 2.67 11.92
N GLN A 282 24.67 1.61 11.54
CA GLN A 282 24.58 0.99 10.23
C GLN A 282 24.73 -0.53 10.29
N PHE A 283 24.07 -1.20 9.37
CA PHE A 283 24.24 -2.60 9.03
C PHE A 283 24.73 -2.69 7.58
N VAL A 284 25.74 -3.52 7.33
CA VAL A 284 26.38 -3.62 6.01
C VAL A 284 26.60 -5.10 5.68
N LEU A 285 26.10 -5.52 4.53
CA LEU A 285 26.39 -6.80 3.91
C LEU A 285 27.03 -6.57 2.54
N SER A 286 28.03 -7.37 2.23
CA SER A 286 28.65 -7.47 0.91
C SER A 286 28.84 -8.96 0.63
N SER A 287 28.09 -9.49 -0.34
CA SER A 287 28.26 -10.88 -0.77
C SER A 287 29.48 -11.03 -1.68
N ASP A 288 29.89 -9.99 -2.39
CA ASP A 288 31.17 -9.98 -3.09
C ASP A 288 32.30 -9.90 -2.06
N THR A 289 33.04 -11.01 -1.97
CA THR A 289 34.16 -11.17 -1.04
C THR A 289 35.50 -10.81 -1.67
N ASN A 290 35.52 -10.53 -2.98
CA ASN A 290 36.74 -10.18 -3.67
C ASN A 290 37.07 -8.69 -3.47
N PRO A 291 38.32 -8.35 -3.08
CA PRO A 291 38.74 -6.95 -3.02
C PRO A 291 38.91 -6.29 -4.39
N ASP A 292 38.94 -7.05 -5.48
CA ASP A 292 39.04 -6.53 -6.85
C ASP A 292 37.63 -6.28 -7.43
N PRO A 293 37.23 -5.02 -7.68
CA PRO A 293 35.90 -4.69 -8.19
C PRO A 293 35.65 -5.18 -9.64
N GLU A 294 36.68 -5.68 -10.33
CA GLU A 294 36.53 -6.29 -11.67
C GLU A 294 36.27 -7.80 -11.62
N ILE A 295 36.32 -8.43 -10.43
CA ILE A 295 36.17 -9.88 -10.24
C ILE A 295 35.16 -10.15 -9.13
N GLU A 296 33.96 -10.59 -9.50
CA GLU A 296 32.94 -10.99 -8.51
C GLU A 296 33.26 -12.38 -7.93
N ASP A 297 33.38 -12.47 -6.60
CA ASP A 297 33.42 -13.74 -5.84
C ASP A 297 32.31 -13.74 -4.79
N ILE A 298 31.14 -14.23 -5.20
CA ILE A 298 29.90 -14.12 -4.44
C ILE A 298 29.79 -15.23 -3.40
N ASP A 299 29.69 -14.85 -2.11
CA ASP A 299 29.26 -15.74 -1.04
C ASP A 299 27.74 -15.98 -1.15
N PRO A 300 27.30 -17.20 -1.49
CA PRO A 300 25.88 -17.49 -1.71
C PRO A 300 25.03 -17.37 -0.44
N THR A 301 25.64 -17.48 0.75
CA THR A 301 24.93 -17.37 2.03
C THR A 301 24.63 -15.90 2.32
N ILE A 302 25.63 -15.02 2.16
CA ILE A 302 25.43 -13.58 2.33
C ILE A 302 24.49 -13.04 1.25
N GLN A 303 24.63 -13.51 0.00
CA GLN A 303 23.73 -13.13 -1.09
C GLN A 303 22.27 -13.48 -0.76
N GLY A 304 22.01 -14.70 -0.27
CA GLY A 304 20.65 -15.10 0.14
C GLY A 304 20.06 -14.19 1.22
N LEU A 305 20.87 -13.74 2.19
CA LEU A 305 20.43 -12.79 3.21
C LEU A 305 20.15 -11.38 2.64
N ILE A 306 20.98 -10.92 1.70
CA ILE A 306 20.75 -9.64 1.00
C ILE A 306 19.43 -9.71 0.23
N ASP A 307 19.24 -10.76 -0.57
CA ASP A 307 18.02 -10.94 -1.37
C ASP A 307 16.77 -11.04 -0.50
N GLU A 308 16.86 -11.74 0.64
CA GLU A 308 15.76 -11.85 1.61
C GLU A 308 15.38 -10.48 2.19
N ILE A 309 16.36 -9.69 2.66
CA ILE A 309 16.10 -8.38 3.25
C ILE A 309 15.60 -7.40 2.19
N VAL A 310 16.23 -7.35 1.01
CA VAL A 310 15.80 -6.50 -0.10
C VAL A 310 14.39 -6.87 -0.55
N GLY A 311 14.08 -8.16 -0.66
CA GLY A 311 12.73 -8.64 -0.96
C GLY A 311 11.69 -8.18 0.06
N LYS A 312 12.00 -8.27 1.36
CA LYS A 312 11.12 -7.75 2.43
C LYS A 312 10.94 -6.24 2.34
N VAL A 313 12.00 -5.47 2.11
CA VAL A 313 11.95 -4.01 1.97
C VAL A 313 11.12 -3.61 0.74
N ASN A 314 11.37 -4.22 -0.41
CA ASN A 314 10.65 -3.92 -1.66
C ASN A 314 9.17 -4.31 -1.60
N GLY A 315 8.84 -5.38 -0.86
CA GLY A 315 7.46 -5.76 -0.57
C GLY A 315 6.81 -4.93 0.55
N GLY A 316 7.52 -3.98 1.15
CA GLY A 316 7.06 -3.17 2.26
C GLY A 316 6.31 -1.90 1.85
N LEU A 317 5.42 -1.43 2.73
CA LEU A 317 4.84 -0.08 2.67
C LEU A 317 5.69 0.93 3.46
N SER A 318 6.20 0.51 4.62
CA SER A 318 6.97 1.37 5.51
C SER A 318 7.98 0.57 6.32
N VAL A 319 9.02 1.25 6.79
CA VAL A 319 9.90 0.75 7.85
C VAL A 319 9.46 1.35 9.17
N ALA A 320 9.46 0.55 10.23
CA ALA A 320 9.13 0.98 11.57
C ALA A 320 10.13 0.47 12.61
N PHE A 321 10.26 1.19 13.71
CA PHE A 321 11.00 0.78 14.90
C PHE A 321 10.52 1.55 16.10
N ASP A 322 10.64 0.95 17.27
CA ASP A 322 10.26 1.57 18.53
C ASP A 322 11.46 2.33 19.09
N VAL A 323 11.19 3.50 19.66
CA VAL A 323 12.19 4.36 20.27
C VAL A 323 11.75 4.72 21.67
N ARG A 324 12.60 4.42 22.64
CA ARG A 324 12.48 4.91 24.00
C ARG A 324 13.48 6.01 24.28
N PHE A 325 13.01 7.01 25.04
CA PHE A 325 13.81 8.12 25.50
C PHE A 325 14.14 7.92 26.99
N ASP A 326 15.37 7.53 27.29
CA ASP A 326 15.89 7.56 28.66
C ASP A 326 16.97 8.65 28.75
N ASP A 327 16.51 9.89 28.95
CA ASP A 327 17.38 11.06 29.05
C ASP A 327 17.47 11.56 30.51
N PRO A 328 18.60 11.34 31.21
CA PRO A 328 18.81 11.87 32.56
C PRO A 328 19.31 13.33 32.59
N PHE A 329 19.39 14.04 31.47
CA PHE A 329 20.07 15.35 31.36
C PHE A 329 19.14 16.56 31.56
N PRO A 330 19.67 17.68 32.10
CA PRO A 330 18.88 18.89 32.36
C PRO A 330 18.43 19.66 31.10
N ASN A 331 18.93 19.30 29.91
CA ASN A 331 18.63 19.95 28.62
C ASN A 331 18.18 18.91 27.59
N SER A 332 17.10 18.18 27.87
CA SER A 332 16.55 17.24 26.90
C SER A 332 16.21 17.92 25.58
N PRO A 333 16.44 17.25 24.44
CA PRO A 333 16.17 17.83 23.15
C PRO A 333 14.69 18.18 23.04
N THR A 334 14.40 19.38 22.52
CA THR A 334 13.02 19.80 22.28
C THR A 334 12.50 19.29 20.94
N PHE A 335 13.42 18.82 20.10
CA PHE A 335 13.17 18.27 18.78
C PHE A 335 14.06 17.04 18.57
N THR A 336 13.46 15.92 18.21
CA THR A 336 14.19 14.75 17.71
C THR A 336 13.41 14.07 16.59
N LYS A 337 14.10 13.74 15.50
CA LYS A 337 13.65 12.86 14.44
C LYS A 337 14.62 11.70 14.29
N PHE A 338 14.12 10.60 13.75
CA PHE A 338 14.94 9.48 13.32
C PHE A 338 14.76 9.28 11.83
N GLY A 339 15.84 8.91 11.17
CA GLY A 339 15.84 8.61 9.74
C GLY A 339 16.39 7.22 9.48
N VAL A 340 15.99 6.67 8.35
CA VAL A 340 16.53 5.41 7.83
C VAL A 340 17.05 5.66 6.43
N HIS A 341 18.12 4.96 6.06
CA HIS A 341 18.47 4.79 4.65
C HIS A 341 18.64 3.33 4.27
N PHE A 342 18.47 3.08 2.98
CA PHE A 342 18.89 1.87 2.27
C PHE A 342 19.85 2.28 1.14
N SER A 343 20.87 1.48 0.89
CA SER A 343 21.76 1.65 -0.28
C SER A 343 22.29 0.31 -0.79
N ASP A 344 22.54 0.26 -2.08
CA ASP A 344 22.95 -0.92 -2.85
C ASP A 344 24.35 -0.75 -3.46
N ASP A 345 24.77 -1.70 -4.29
CA ASP A 345 26.06 -1.67 -5.00
C ASP A 345 26.15 -0.58 -6.07
N GLN A 346 25.02 -0.01 -6.51
CA GLN A 346 24.97 1.14 -7.41
C GLN A 346 25.31 2.45 -6.69
N GLY A 347 25.36 2.42 -5.35
CA GLY A 347 25.66 3.57 -4.51
C GLY A 347 24.52 4.58 -4.42
N THR A 348 23.30 4.17 -4.80
CA THR A 348 22.11 5.01 -4.64
C THR A 348 21.76 5.07 -3.15
N PHE A 349 21.38 6.26 -2.68
CA PHE A 349 21.08 6.52 -1.29
C PHE A 349 19.60 6.86 -1.13
N TYR A 350 18.81 5.89 -0.67
CA TYR A 350 17.38 6.05 -0.44
C TYR A 350 17.17 6.36 1.04
N ASP A 351 16.90 7.62 1.39
CA ASP A 351 16.75 8.03 2.79
C ASP A 351 15.51 8.88 3.05
N ALA A 352 14.96 8.71 4.25
CA ALA A 352 13.85 9.52 4.74
C ALA A 352 13.88 9.64 6.27
N GLU A 353 13.23 10.68 6.78
CA GLU A 353 13.02 10.88 8.21
C GLU A 353 11.56 10.63 8.59
N GLY A 354 11.35 10.03 9.76
CA GLY A 354 10.03 9.89 10.34
C GLY A 354 9.48 11.18 10.94
N SER A 355 8.32 11.05 11.59
CA SER A 355 7.70 12.13 12.34
C SER A 355 8.59 12.61 13.48
N SER A 356 8.55 13.92 13.76
CA SER A 356 9.30 14.52 14.86
C SER A 356 8.65 14.25 16.21
N PHE A 357 9.46 13.82 17.19
CA PHE A 357 9.14 13.86 18.61
C PHE A 357 9.36 15.28 19.12
N ASN A 358 8.28 16.07 19.11
CA ASN A 358 8.29 17.46 19.55
C ASN A 358 7.90 17.58 21.03
N GLY A 359 8.68 18.34 21.78
CA GLY A 359 8.53 18.47 23.23
C GLY A 359 9.04 17.20 23.91
N SER A 360 10.15 17.32 24.66
CA SER A 360 10.82 16.23 25.38
C SER A 360 9.83 15.14 25.82
N PRO A 361 9.79 13.98 25.14
CA PRO A 361 8.93 12.88 25.55
C PRO A 361 9.21 12.57 27.03
N PRO A 362 8.18 12.30 27.86
CA PRO A 362 8.42 11.98 29.26
C PRO A 362 9.43 10.83 29.35
N ILE A 363 10.43 10.96 30.23
CA ILE A 363 11.49 9.95 30.38
C ILE A 363 10.87 8.57 30.60
N GLY A 364 11.35 7.59 29.84
CA GLY A 364 10.90 6.20 29.89
C GLY A 364 9.66 5.91 29.04
N THR A 365 9.14 6.86 28.27
CA THR A 365 8.11 6.57 27.26
C THR A 365 8.73 5.99 26.01
N THR A 366 8.01 5.04 25.41
CA THR A 366 8.31 4.49 24.09
C THR A 366 7.32 5.05 23.07
N GLY A 367 7.81 5.41 21.89
CA GLY A 367 7.00 5.74 20.72
C GLY A 367 7.51 5.00 19.49
N THR A 368 6.63 4.73 18.54
CA THR A 368 7.01 4.09 17.28
C THR A 368 7.33 5.14 16.23
N VAL A 369 8.47 4.96 15.57
CA VAL A 369 8.82 5.67 14.34
C VAL A 369 8.32 4.84 13.17
N THR A 370 7.59 5.46 12.25
CA THR A 370 7.16 4.84 10.99
C THR A 370 7.56 5.76 9.85
N ILE A 371 8.23 5.21 8.83
CA ILE A 371 8.75 5.92 7.68
C ILE A 371 8.20 5.24 6.42
N PRO A 372 7.30 5.87 5.65
CA PRO A 372 6.83 5.34 4.38
C PRO A 372 8.00 5.14 3.41
N LEU A 373 8.14 3.96 2.80
CA LEU A 373 9.24 3.67 1.88
C LEU A 373 9.15 4.54 0.60
N SER A 374 7.93 4.89 0.18
CA SER A 374 7.69 5.84 -0.91
C SER A 374 8.29 7.23 -0.67
N SER A 375 8.54 7.60 0.59
CA SER A 375 9.16 8.88 0.94
C SER A 375 10.67 8.95 0.74
N MET A 376 11.32 7.81 0.45
CA MET A 376 12.78 7.69 0.29
C MET A 376 13.29 7.96 -1.14
N ILE A 377 12.40 8.11 -2.13
CA ILE A 377 12.75 8.30 -3.54
C ILE A 377 12.39 9.71 -3.99
N ASP A 378 11.10 10.01 -3.92
CA ASP A 378 10.45 11.29 -4.15
C ASP A 378 8.95 11.02 -3.95
N ASN A 379 8.32 11.63 -2.93
CA ASN A 379 6.89 11.49 -2.59
C ASN A 379 5.93 11.79 -3.76
N THR A 380 6.45 12.33 -4.87
CA THR A 380 5.68 12.70 -6.07
C THR A 380 5.71 11.66 -7.19
N SER A 381 6.66 10.70 -7.16
CA SER A 381 6.87 9.75 -8.26
C SER A 381 5.95 8.53 -8.19
N GLY A 382 5.47 8.17 -7.01
CA GLY A 382 4.65 6.97 -6.77
C GLY A 382 5.38 5.64 -6.99
N LEU A 383 6.71 5.68 -7.19
CA LEU A 383 7.54 4.50 -7.43
C LEU A 383 7.85 3.74 -6.14
N SER A 384 8.00 2.43 -6.24
CA SER A 384 8.58 1.59 -5.19
C SER A 384 10.11 1.71 -5.16
N LEU A 385 10.74 1.23 -4.08
CA LEU A 385 12.21 1.17 -3.99
C LEU A 385 12.82 0.26 -5.06
N GLU A 386 12.12 -0.83 -5.40
CA GLU A 386 12.51 -1.72 -6.49
C GLU A 386 12.54 -0.97 -7.83
N GLU A 387 11.46 -0.24 -8.15
CA GLU A 387 11.35 0.54 -9.38
C GLU A 387 12.37 1.70 -9.43
N ALA A 388 12.75 2.22 -8.26
CA ALA A 388 13.76 3.26 -8.11
C ALA A 388 15.19 2.74 -8.13
N GLY A 389 15.40 1.41 -8.09
CA GLY A 389 16.70 0.79 -8.34
C GLY A 389 17.23 -0.14 -7.23
N LEU A 390 16.62 -0.20 -6.04
CA LEU A 390 16.99 -1.16 -5.00
C LEU A 390 16.59 -2.57 -5.44
N SER A 391 17.45 -3.20 -6.23
CA SER A 391 17.10 -4.41 -6.99
C SER A 391 17.42 -5.67 -6.21
N VAL A 392 16.54 -6.68 -6.29
CA VAL A 392 16.87 -8.05 -5.86
C VAL A 392 18.06 -8.54 -6.71
N GLY A 393 19.07 -9.13 -6.07
CA GLY A 393 20.34 -9.50 -6.72
C GLY A 393 21.45 -8.45 -6.66
N THR A 394 21.27 -7.34 -5.92
CA THR A 394 22.42 -6.49 -5.50
C THR A 394 23.38 -7.33 -4.66
N ASN A 395 24.68 -7.13 -4.86
CA ASN A 395 25.71 -7.83 -4.08
C ASN A 395 26.09 -7.07 -2.80
N PHE A 396 25.49 -5.90 -2.60
CA PHE A 396 25.73 -5.03 -1.45
C PHE A 396 24.42 -4.52 -0.91
N LEU A 397 24.29 -4.51 0.42
CA LEU A 397 23.20 -3.84 1.11
C LEU A 397 23.76 -3.09 2.32
N ARG A 398 23.38 -1.83 2.44
CA ARG A 398 23.55 -1.08 3.68
C ARG A 398 22.22 -0.50 4.14
N ILE A 399 21.99 -0.65 5.44
CA ILE A 399 20.91 0.00 6.18
C ILE A 399 21.56 0.93 7.19
N GLY A 400 21.00 2.10 7.43
CA GLY A 400 21.45 2.93 8.54
C GLY A 400 20.33 3.65 9.23
N ILE A 401 20.57 3.94 10.50
CA ILE A 401 19.67 4.66 11.39
C ILE A 401 20.33 5.98 11.76
N ALA A 402 19.66 7.08 11.45
CA ALA A 402 20.07 8.43 11.79
C ALA A 402 19.22 9.00 12.92
N SER A 403 19.77 10.00 13.57
CA SER A 403 19.00 10.90 14.44
C SER A 403 19.33 12.36 14.12
N ASN A 404 18.28 13.16 14.04
CA ASN A 404 18.33 14.61 13.81
C ASN A 404 17.67 15.30 14.99
N THR A 405 18.46 15.96 15.81
CA THR A 405 18.04 16.47 17.12
C THR A 405 18.72 17.79 17.42
N ASP A 406 18.13 18.56 18.32
CA ASP A 406 18.66 19.84 18.78
C ASP A 406 19.58 19.73 20.02
N GLY A 407 19.84 18.53 20.52
CA GLY A 407 20.64 18.31 21.73
C GLY A 407 21.30 16.94 21.87
N ALA A 408 21.84 16.69 23.06
CA ALA A 408 22.39 15.40 23.46
C ALA A 408 21.24 14.43 23.80
N GLY A 409 21.49 13.13 23.70
CA GLY A 409 20.47 12.13 24.03
C GLY A 409 21.03 10.72 24.12
N ILE A 410 20.22 9.85 24.73
CA ILE A 410 20.37 8.41 24.68
C ILE A 410 19.05 7.87 24.13
N TYR A 411 19.14 7.06 23.09
CA TYR A 411 17.97 6.46 22.46
C TYR A 411 18.11 4.95 22.51
N GLN A 412 17.07 4.27 22.96
CA GLN A 412 16.95 2.82 22.84
C GLN A 412 16.01 2.52 21.69
N ILE A 413 16.49 1.74 20.72
CA ILE A 413 15.79 1.40 19.50
C ILE A 413 15.53 -0.10 19.50
N ASP A 414 14.29 -0.48 19.28
CA ASP A 414 13.87 -1.87 19.25
C ASP A 414 12.91 -2.17 18.08
N ASN A 415 12.75 -3.44 17.74
CA ASN A 415 11.80 -3.94 16.74
C ASN A 415 11.88 -3.22 15.39
N PHE A 416 13.08 -3.22 14.79
CA PHE A 416 13.27 -2.71 13.43
C PHE A 416 12.61 -3.66 12.43
N ARG A 417 11.53 -3.20 11.80
CA ARG A 417 10.60 -4.05 11.05
C ARG A 417 10.07 -3.37 9.81
N ILE A 418 9.64 -4.18 8.86
CA ILE A 418 8.90 -3.73 7.68
C ILE A 418 7.42 -3.96 7.92
N ILE A 419 6.61 -2.92 7.68
CA ILE A 419 5.16 -3.04 7.63
C ILE A 419 4.79 -3.23 6.16
N ARG A 420 4.11 -4.33 5.83
CA ARG A 420 3.59 -4.59 4.48
C ARG A 420 2.13 -4.94 4.49
N GLU A 421 1.49 -4.81 3.33
CA GLU A 421 0.17 -5.40 3.15
C GLU A 421 0.31 -6.91 3.15
N ILE A 422 -0.56 -7.57 3.91
CA ILE A 422 -0.78 -9.00 3.77
C ILE A 422 -1.38 -9.18 2.38
N SER A 423 -0.57 -9.66 1.44
CA SER A 423 -1.08 -10.05 0.14
C SER A 423 -2.00 -11.24 0.34
N SER A 424 -3.31 -10.99 0.37
CA SER A 424 -4.32 -12.04 0.27
C SER A 424 -4.31 -12.69 -1.11
N GLU A 425 -3.40 -12.32 -2.01
CA GLU A 425 -3.45 -12.75 -3.40
C GLU A 425 -2.76 -14.09 -3.69
N SER A 426 -2.16 -14.79 -2.71
CA SER A 426 -1.57 -16.10 -2.96
C SER A 426 -2.23 -17.19 -2.12
N GLY A 427 -2.67 -18.25 -2.80
CA GLY A 427 -3.07 -19.52 -2.21
C GLY A 427 -1.88 -20.40 -1.85
N ASP A 428 -0.65 -19.99 -2.19
CA ASP A 428 0.61 -20.61 -1.78
C ASP A 428 0.92 -20.18 -0.34
N PHE A 429 0.46 -20.98 0.61
CA PHE A 429 0.57 -20.71 2.03
C PHE A 429 1.83 -21.31 2.64
N ASP A 430 2.47 -22.30 2.01
CA ASP A 430 3.78 -22.81 2.43
C ASP A 430 4.98 -22.13 1.73
N ASN A 431 4.71 -21.23 0.79
CA ASN A 431 5.64 -20.42 0.00
C ASN A 431 6.62 -21.27 -0.83
N ASP A 432 6.18 -22.43 -1.33
CA ASP A 432 7.00 -23.32 -2.15
C ASP A 432 6.92 -23.03 -3.66
N GLY A 433 6.08 -22.06 -4.04
CA GLY A 433 5.94 -21.54 -5.39
C GLY A 433 4.85 -22.23 -6.21
N ASP A 434 4.09 -23.16 -5.64
CA ASP A 434 2.85 -23.67 -6.23
C ASP A 434 1.65 -23.55 -5.28
N VAL A 435 0.45 -23.88 -5.77
CA VAL A 435 -0.79 -23.82 -4.97
C VAL A 435 -1.43 -25.21 -5.00
N ASP A 436 -1.19 -25.99 -3.96
CA ASP A 436 -1.49 -27.41 -3.90
C ASP A 436 -2.16 -27.85 -2.58
N GLY A 437 -2.14 -29.16 -2.30
CA GLY A 437 -2.78 -29.71 -1.11
C GLY A 437 -2.07 -29.39 0.21
N ASN A 438 -0.77 -29.06 0.18
CA ASN A 438 0.01 -28.69 1.35
C ASN A 438 -0.38 -27.31 1.85
N ASP A 439 -0.63 -26.36 0.95
CA ASP A 439 -1.16 -25.05 1.31
C ASP A 439 -2.49 -25.16 2.04
N PHE A 440 -3.38 -26.01 1.53
CA PHE A 440 -4.65 -26.28 2.20
C PHE A 440 -4.46 -26.78 3.63
N LEU A 441 -3.43 -27.62 3.88
CA LEU A 441 -3.10 -28.09 5.22
C LEU A 441 -2.50 -26.99 6.09
N VAL A 442 -1.73 -26.07 5.52
CA VAL A 442 -1.23 -24.88 6.23
C VAL A 442 -2.39 -23.99 6.65
N TRP A 443 -3.33 -23.69 5.74
CA TRP A 443 -4.57 -22.98 6.06
C TRP A 443 -5.38 -23.68 7.14
N GLN A 444 -5.59 -25.01 7.06
CA GLN A 444 -6.34 -25.76 8.08
C GLN A 444 -5.72 -25.69 9.47
N ARG A 445 -4.41 -25.45 9.56
CA ARG A 445 -3.68 -25.29 10.82
C ARG A 445 -3.58 -23.84 11.27
N GLY A 446 -4.20 -22.91 10.53
CA GLY A 446 -4.19 -21.48 10.80
C GLY A 446 -2.89 -20.78 10.40
N GLY A 447 -2.10 -21.38 9.49
CA GLY A 447 -0.84 -20.83 8.99
C GLY A 447 -0.97 -20.02 7.70
N SER A 448 -2.18 -19.82 7.17
CA SER A 448 -2.40 -18.87 6.07
C SER A 448 -2.39 -17.43 6.60
N PRO A 449 -2.26 -16.42 5.74
CA PRO A 449 -2.02 -15.05 6.17
C PRO A 449 -3.12 -14.46 7.08
N ASN A 450 -4.37 -14.90 6.92
CA ASN A 450 -5.50 -14.48 7.75
C ASN A 450 -5.99 -15.59 8.70
N GLY A 451 -5.17 -16.61 8.97
CA GLY A 451 -5.53 -17.77 9.77
C GLY A 451 -6.65 -18.60 9.12
N ILE A 452 -7.47 -19.31 9.91
CA ILE A 452 -8.55 -20.15 9.36
C ILE A 452 -9.73 -19.26 8.92
N ASN A 453 -9.55 -18.54 7.81
CA ASN A 453 -10.51 -17.61 7.23
C ASN A 453 -11.07 -18.14 5.90
N SER A 454 -12.34 -17.86 5.62
CA SER A 454 -12.99 -18.26 4.35
C SER A 454 -12.47 -17.50 3.13
N GLY A 455 -11.90 -16.31 3.31
CA GLY A 455 -11.24 -15.53 2.26
C GLY A 455 -10.02 -16.29 1.72
N ASP A 456 -9.06 -16.60 2.58
CA ASP A 456 -7.87 -17.40 2.23
C ASP A 456 -8.24 -18.73 1.57
N LEU A 457 -9.27 -19.41 2.07
CA LEU A 457 -9.77 -20.62 1.44
C LEU A 457 -10.27 -20.38 0.01
N ALA A 458 -10.98 -19.28 -0.24
CA ALA A 458 -11.47 -18.93 -1.57
C ALA A 458 -10.34 -18.59 -2.54
N ILE A 459 -9.28 -17.93 -2.05
CA ILE A 459 -8.06 -17.65 -2.81
C ILE A 459 -7.35 -18.95 -3.19
N TRP A 460 -7.12 -19.83 -2.22
CA TRP A 460 -6.58 -21.16 -2.47
C TRP A 460 -7.42 -21.93 -3.48
N GLN A 461 -8.75 -21.95 -3.33
CA GLN A 461 -9.66 -22.61 -4.28
C GLN A 461 -9.57 -22.04 -5.69
N ALA A 462 -9.38 -20.72 -5.82
CA ALA A 462 -9.27 -20.06 -7.11
C ALA A 462 -7.93 -20.35 -7.81
N GLN A 463 -6.88 -20.61 -7.04
CA GLN A 463 -5.51 -20.80 -7.54
C GLN A 463 -5.04 -22.26 -7.52
N TYR A 464 -5.79 -23.16 -6.89
CA TYR A 464 -5.44 -24.57 -6.75
C TYR A 464 -5.19 -25.25 -8.10
N GLY A 465 -3.98 -25.80 -8.25
CA GLY A 465 -3.53 -26.42 -9.50
C GLY A 465 -3.25 -25.42 -10.63
N GLY A 466 -3.19 -24.12 -10.32
CA GLY A 466 -2.64 -23.09 -11.19
C GLY A 466 -1.18 -23.38 -11.49
N ALA A 467 -0.77 -23.24 -12.75
CA ALA A 467 0.65 -23.30 -13.07
C ALA A 467 1.36 -22.12 -12.40
N PRO A 468 2.59 -22.30 -11.89
CA PRO A 468 3.35 -21.21 -11.28
C PRO A 468 3.36 -20.01 -12.23
N PRO A 469 3.26 -18.76 -11.72
CA PRO A 469 3.50 -17.59 -12.55
C PRO A 469 4.85 -17.83 -13.22
N VAL A 470 4.84 -17.84 -14.56
CA VAL A 470 6.04 -18.12 -15.33
C VAL A 470 7.03 -17.02 -14.98
N VAL A 471 7.95 -17.31 -14.07
CA VAL A 471 9.16 -16.54 -13.87
C VAL A 471 9.76 -16.42 -15.26
N ALA A 472 9.88 -15.19 -15.77
CA ALA A 472 10.54 -14.95 -17.03
C ALA A 472 11.95 -15.53 -16.88
N SER A 473 12.17 -16.74 -17.41
CA SER A 473 13.47 -17.38 -17.37
C SER A 473 14.44 -16.44 -18.05
N SER A 474 15.39 -15.89 -17.29
CA SER A 474 16.52 -15.19 -17.89
C SER A 474 17.11 -16.11 -18.96
N PRO A 475 17.42 -15.60 -20.17
CA PRO A 475 17.94 -16.44 -21.24
C PRO A 475 19.22 -17.11 -20.74
N VAL A 476 19.14 -18.41 -20.48
CA VAL A 476 20.29 -19.25 -20.16
C VAL A 476 21.28 -19.06 -21.30
N PRO A 477 22.51 -18.59 -21.03
CA PRO A 477 23.52 -18.45 -22.07
C PRO A 477 23.68 -19.78 -22.79
N GLU A 478 23.45 -19.79 -24.10
CA GLU A 478 23.49 -21.01 -24.90
C GLU A 478 24.82 -21.75 -24.65
N PRO A 479 24.79 -23.09 -24.44
CA PRO A 479 25.99 -23.83 -24.14
C PRO A 479 27.02 -23.63 -25.25
N THR A 480 28.27 -23.33 -24.86
CA THR A 480 29.47 -23.07 -25.68
C THR A 480 29.87 -24.22 -26.63
N SER A 481 28.97 -25.16 -26.89
CA SER A 481 29.03 -26.24 -27.86
C SER A 481 29.44 -25.77 -29.27
N PHE A 482 28.97 -24.60 -29.72
CA PHE A 482 29.39 -24.04 -31.01
C PHE A 482 30.86 -23.58 -31.00
N LEU A 483 31.34 -23.00 -29.89
CA LEU A 483 32.75 -22.61 -29.72
C LEU A 483 33.66 -23.85 -29.64
N LEU A 484 33.25 -24.92 -28.96
CA LEU A 484 33.97 -26.19 -28.93
C LEU A 484 34.02 -26.86 -30.32
N THR A 485 32.93 -26.79 -31.08
CA THR A 485 32.88 -27.35 -32.44
C THR A 485 33.79 -26.56 -33.38
N PHE A 486 33.77 -25.23 -33.34
CA PHE A 486 34.69 -24.39 -34.13
C PHE A 486 36.16 -24.55 -33.71
N GLY A 487 36.44 -24.68 -32.41
CA GLY A 487 37.77 -24.98 -31.89
C GLY A 487 38.30 -26.32 -32.39
N ALA A 488 37.48 -27.36 -32.39
CA ALA A 488 37.84 -28.68 -32.89
C ALA A 488 38.12 -28.67 -34.41
N PHE A 489 37.32 -27.94 -35.19
CA PHE A 489 37.56 -27.77 -36.64
C PHE A 489 38.85 -26.99 -36.94
N ALA A 490 39.17 -25.97 -36.14
CA ALA A 490 40.41 -25.19 -36.29
C ALA A 490 41.66 -26.05 -36.00
N VAL A 491 41.62 -26.91 -34.97
CA VAL A 491 42.71 -27.85 -34.67
C VAL A 491 42.88 -28.89 -35.78
N PHE A 492 41.78 -29.46 -36.28
CA PHE A 492 41.82 -30.43 -37.39
C PHE A 492 42.37 -29.82 -38.69
N MET A 493 42.01 -28.58 -39.01
CA MET A 493 42.54 -27.87 -40.18
C MET A 493 44.02 -27.49 -40.03
N SER A 494 44.47 -27.20 -38.81
CA SER A 494 45.87 -26.88 -38.50
C SER A 494 46.79 -28.11 -38.60
N CYS A 495 46.31 -29.29 -38.19
CA CYS A 495 47.07 -30.54 -38.31
C CYS A 495 47.18 -31.06 -39.75
N ARG A 496 46.28 -30.66 -40.65
CA ARG A 496 46.27 -31.12 -42.05
C ARG A 496 47.25 -30.36 -42.96
N ARG A 497 47.93 -29.32 -42.45
CA ARG A 497 48.83 -28.44 -43.21
C ARG A 497 50.33 -28.74 -43.02
N ARG A 498 50.69 -29.93 -42.51
CA ARG A 498 52.08 -30.43 -42.50
C ARG A 498 52.20 -31.72 -43.33
N LYS A 499 52.42 -31.54 -44.64
CA LYS A 499 53.18 -32.46 -45.50
C LYS A 499 53.97 -31.65 -46.50
#